data_AF-A0A3D3F4T1-F1
#
_entry.id   AF-A0A3D3F4T1-F1
#
_cell.length_a   1.000
_cell.length_b   1.000
_cell.length_c   1.000
_cell.angle_alpha   90.00
_cell.angle_beta   90.00
_cell.angle_gamma   90.00
#
_symmetry.space_group_name_H-M   'P 1'
#
loop_
_entity.id
_entity.type
_entity.pdbx_description
1 polymer ?
#
loop_
_entity_poly.entity_id
_entity_poly.type
_entity_poly.pdbx_seq_one_letter_code
_entity_poly.pdbx_strand_id
1 'polypeptide(L)'
;MTKNKNSKIYSFRKGYAKVKREDSSKIKDEIMAALGYNPESRSSWWRRLNGKLIPDLEEAAKIEKIFSKYGITEIWGHERKSRTNKT
;
A
#
# COMPACT_ATOMS: atom_id res chain seq x y z
N MET A 1 -21.12 8.37 8.19
CA MET A 1 -19.85 8.65 7.47
C MET A 1 -19.76 7.75 6.24
N THR A 2 -19.72 8.35 5.06
CA THR A 2 -19.86 7.74 3.73
C THR A 2 -18.72 6.76 3.39
N LYS A 3 -19.05 5.52 3.01
CA LYS A 3 -18.07 4.56 2.45
C LYS A 3 -17.65 5.05 1.06
N ASN A 4 -16.52 5.77 1.00
CA ASN A 4 -15.98 6.31 -0.24
C ASN A 4 -15.53 5.16 -1.18
N LYS A 5 -16.24 4.96 -2.31
CA LYS A 5 -15.94 3.92 -3.31
C LYS A 5 -14.54 4.10 -3.95
N ASN A 6 -13.95 5.30 -3.87
CA ASN A 6 -12.62 5.63 -4.40
C ASN A 6 -11.45 5.21 -3.48
N SER A 7 -11.70 4.74 -2.25
CA SER A 7 -10.59 4.32 -1.38
C SER A 7 -9.81 3.10 -1.92
N LYS A 8 -10.40 2.36 -2.87
CA LYS A 8 -9.78 1.16 -3.44
C LYS A 8 -8.71 1.46 -4.49
N ILE A 9 -8.78 2.60 -5.18
CA ILE A 9 -7.81 2.94 -6.25
C ILE A 9 -6.50 3.49 -5.69
N TYR A 10 -6.56 4.24 -4.59
CA TYR A 10 -5.39 4.82 -3.92
C TYR A 10 -4.76 3.89 -2.86
N SER A 11 -5.29 2.68 -2.72
CA SER A 11 -4.69 1.64 -1.89
C SER A 11 -3.49 1.07 -2.62
N PHE A 12 -2.35 0.88 -1.97
CA PHE A 12 -1.23 0.10 -2.52
C PHE A 12 -1.18 -1.32 -1.94
N ARG A 13 -2.30 -1.81 -1.41
CA ARG A 13 -2.39 -3.14 -0.80
C ARG A 13 -2.16 -4.26 -1.82
N LYS A 14 -2.55 -4.05 -3.09
CA LYS A 14 -2.26 -4.98 -4.18
C LYS A 14 -0.76 -5.17 -4.36
N GLY A 15 0.02 -4.08 -4.44
CA GLY A 15 1.48 -4.14 -4.51
C GLY A 15 2.09 -4.79 -3.28
N TYR A 16 1.66 -4.37 -2.09
CA TYR A 16 2.20 -4.89 -0.83
C TYR A 16 1.95 -6.40 -0.66
N ALA A 17 0.84 -6.92 -1.16
CA ALA A 17 0.56 -8.37 -1.14
C ALA A 17 1.54 -9.20 -2.01
N LYS A 18 2.20 -8.57 -2.99
CA LYS A 18 3.24 -9.21 -3.81
C LYS A 18 4.63 -9.18 -3.18
N VAL A 19 4.82 -8.41 -2.11
CA VAL A 19 6.12 -8.31 -1.42
C VAL A 19 6.42 -9.63 -0.74
N LYS A 20 7.68 -10.09 -0.85
CA LYS A 20 8.14 -11.27 -0.12
C LYS A 20 8.00 -11.04 1.39
N ARG A 21 7.65 -12.09 2.13
CA ARG A 21 7.42 -11.99 3.58
C ARG A 21 8.63 -11.40 4.32
N GLU A 22 9.84 -11.77 3.93
CA GLU A 22 11.11 -11.27 4.49
C GLU A 22 11.33 -9.77 4.30
N ASP A 23 10.79 -9.19 3.23
CA ASP A 23 10.95 -7.79 2.87
C ASP A 23 9.78 -6.90 3.32
N SER A 24 8.69 -7.52 3.77
CA SER A 24 7.46 -6.83 4.15
C SER A 24 7.65 -5.75 5.23
N SER A 25 8.53 -5.97 6.20
CA SER A 25 8.87 -4.95 7.22
C SER A 25 9.73 -3.85 6.62
N LYS A 26 10.78 -4.22 5.87
CA LYS A 26 11.74 -3.28 5.29
C LYS A 26 11.06 -2.29 4.34
N ILE A 27 10.24 -2.79 3.42
CA ILE A 27 9.54 -1.92 2.46
C ILE A 27 8.57 -0.97 3.18
N LYS A 28 7.90 -1.44 4.24
CA LYS A 28 7.00 -0.60 5.03
C LYS A 28 7.77 0.53 5.70
N ASP A 29 8.91 0.20 6.30
CA ASP A 29 9.71 1.17 7.02
C ASP A 29 10.35 2.18 6.05
N GLU A 30 10.82 1.73 4.87
CA GLU A 30 11.26 2.61 3.78
C GLU A 30 10.17 3.57 3.30
N ILE A 31 8.94 3.07 3.08
CA ILE A 31 7.81 3.90 2.64
C ILE A 31 7.50 4.95 3.71
N MET A 32 7.36 4.54 4.98
CA MET A 32 7.03 5.46 6.06
C MET A 32 8.10 6.53 6.24
N ALA A 33 9.38 6.15 6.19
CA ALA A 33 10.49 7.09 6.26
C ALA A 33 10.52 8.07 5.09
N ALA A 34 10.33 7.60 3.84
CA ALA A 34 10.32 8.46 2.65
C ALA A 34 9.16 9.47 2.65
N LEU A 35 8.07 9.12 3.31
CA LEU A 35 6.89 9.98 3.49
C LEU A 35 7.00 10.87 4.74
N GLY A 36 8.08 10.78 5.52
CA GLY A 36 8.29 11.58 6.74
C GLY A 36 7.46 11.16 7.95
N TYR A 37 6.96 9.92 7.99
CA TYR A 37 6.18 9.38 9.11
C TYR A 37 6.98 8.43 9.98
N ASN A 38 6.60 8.34 11.25
CA ASN A 38 7.13 7.32 12.16
C ASN A 38 6.76 5.90 11.66
N PRO A 39 7.75 5.02 11.38
CA PRO A 39 7.52 3.62 10.94
C PRO A 39 6.68 2.78 11.90
N GLU A 40 6.67 3.10 13.19
CA GLU A 40 5.92 2.40 14.23
C GLU A 40 4.42 2.76 14.26
N SER A 41 4.03 3.84 13.57
CA SER A 41 2.64 4.31 13.54
C SER A 41 1.74 3.39 12.72
N ARG A 42 1.19 2.37 13.39
CA ARG A 42 0.28 1.36 12.81
C ARG A 42 -0.95 2.00 12.16
N SER A 43 -1.52 3.03 12.78
CA SER A 43 -2.70 3.74 12.25
C SER A 43 -2.39 4.48 10.95
N SER A 44 -1.26 5.20 10.91
CA SER A 44 -0.82 5.94 9.72
C SER A 44 -0.57 5.00 8.54
N TRP A 45 0.15 3.90 8.78
CA TRP A 45 0.38 2.85 7.79
C TRP A 45 -0.93 2.24 7.28
N TRP A 46 -1.83 1.84 8.18
CA TRP A 46 -3.07 1.15 7.82
C TRP A 46 -3.98 2.01 6.94
N ARG A 47 -4.08 3.31 7.23
CA ARG A 47 -4.89 4.25 6.44
C ARG A 47 -4.37 4.36 5.01
N ARG A 48 -3.05 4.46 4.82
CA ARG A 48 -2.39 4.57 3.51
C ARG A 48 -2.48 3.27 2.72
N LEU A 49 -2.12 2.15 3.37
CA LEU A 49 -2.17 0.83 2.75
C LEU A 49 -3.57 0.53 2.19
N ASN A 50 -4.63 0.90 2.90
CA ASN A 50 -6.02 0.66 2.48
C ASN A 50 -6.64 1.83 1.68
N GLY A 51 -5.86 2.82 1.27
CA GLY A 51 -6.31 3.97 0.45
C GLY A 51 -7.37 4.84 1.14
N LYS A 52 -7.36 4.90 2.48
CA LYS A 52 -8.17 5.85 3.27
C LYS A 52 -7.64 7.28 3.18
N LEU A 53 -6.38 7.42 2.77
CA LEU A 53 -5.75 8.68 2.42
C LEU A 53 -5.46 8.65 0.93
N ILE A 54 -5.78 9.75 0.26
CA ILE A 54 -5.43 9.96 -1.15
C ILE A 54 -4.00 10.51 -1.13
N PRO A 55 -3.02 9.81 -1.73
CA PRO A 55 -1.66 10.31 -1.82
C PRO A 55 -1.62 11.50 -2.79
N ASP A 56 -0.75 12.46 -2.51
CA ASP A 56 -0.38 13.46 -3.51
C ASP A 56 0.53 12.83 -4.60
N LEU A 57 0.87 13.64 -5.61
CA LEU A 57 1.70 13.18 -6.73
C LEU A 57 3.10 12.74 -6.27
N GLU A 58 3.69 13.44 -5.30
CA GLU A 58 5.04 13.14 -4.82
C GLU A 58 5.08 11.90 -3.92
N GLU A 59 4.10 11.76 -3.01
CA GLU A 59 3.90 10.58 -2.16
C GLU A 59 3.70 9.35 -3.05
N ALA A 60 2.86 9.45 -4.08
CA ALA A 60 2.65 8.38 -5.04
C ALA A 60 3.97 7.98 -5.74
N ALA A 61 4.72 8.96 -6.26
CA ALA A 61 6.00 8.70 -6.93
C ALA A 61 7.05 8.07 -5.98
N LYS A 62 7.11 8.51 -4.71
CA LYS A 62 7.99 7.93 -3.69
C LYS A 62 7.63 6.47 -3.42
N ILE A 63 6.34 6.17 -3.26
CA ILE A 63 5.84 4.80 -3.06
C ILE A 63 6.21 3.93 -4.27
N GLU A 64 5.95 4.40 -5.48
CA GLU A 64 6.27 3.69 -6.72
C GLU A 64 7.76 3.39 -6.88
N LYS A 65 8.62 4.38 -6.60
CA LYS A 65 10.06 4.23 -6.62
C LYS A 65 10.54 3.15 -5.65
N ILE A 66 9.96 3.07 -4.45
CA ILE A 66 10.31 2.06 -3.46
C ILE A 66 9.88 0.68 -3.93
N PHE A 67 8.62 0.49 -4.33
CA PHE A 67 8.12 -0.79 -4.84
C PHE A 67 8.92 -1.29 -6.06
N SER A 68 9.41 -0.38 -6.91
CA SER A 68 10.25 -0.71 -8.05
C SER A 68 11.59 -1.36 -7.64
N LYS A 69 12.17 -0.98 -6.50
CA LYS A 69 13.38 -1.65 -5.95
C LYS A 69 13.14 -3.13 -5.64
N TYR A 70 11.89 -3.48 -5.31
CA TYR A 70 11.47 -4.85 -5.00
C TYR A 70 10.91 -5.58 -6.24
N GLY A 71 11.00 -4.99 -7.43
CA GLY A 71 10.50 -5.58 -8.68
C GLY A 71 8.98 -5.58 -8.81
N ILE A 72 8.28 -4.70 -8.08
CA ILE A 72 6.80 -4.65 -8.08
C ILE A 72 6.35 -3.40 -8.83
N THR A 73 5.62 -3.62 -9.94
CA THR A 73 5.12 -2.54 -10.81
C THR A 73 3.61 -2.32 -10.67
N GLU A 74 2.83 -3.39 -10.45
CA GLU A 74 1.39 -3.29 -10.19
C GLU A 74 1.10 -3.02 -8.71
N ILE A 75 1.18 -1.75 -8.32
CA ILE A 75 1.17 -1.34 -6.92
C ILE A 75 -0.25 -1.00 -6.44
N TRP A 76 -0.94 -0.16 -7.20
CA TRP A 76 -2.22 0.43 -6.81
C TRP A 76 -3.40 -0.54 -6.97
N GLY A 77 -4.39 -0.39 -6.10
CA GLY A 77 -5.55 -1.26 -6.00
C GLY A 77 -5.64 -2.02 -4.67
N HIS A 78 -6.81 -2.61 -4.46
CA HIS A 78 -7.04 -3.62 -3.43
C HIS A 78 -7.07 -5.00 -4.08
N GLU A 79 -6.40 -5.98 -3.49
CA GLU A 79 -6.55 -7.38 -3.90
C GLU A 79 -8.03 -7.77 -3.79
N ARG A 80 -8.66 -8.13 -4.92
CA ARG A 80 -9.95 -8.82 -4.86
C ARG A 80 -9.63 -10.24 -4.42
N LYS A 81 -9.95 -10.59 -3.18
CA LYS A 81 -10.05 -12.00 -2.83
C LYS A 81 -11.19 -12.57 -3.68
N SER A 82 -10.83 -13.29 -4.74
CA SER A 82 -11.76 -14.16 -5.44
C SER A 82 -12.36 -15.04 -4.35
N ARG A 83 -13.68 -14.97 -4.14
CA ARG A 83 -14.37 -16.00 -3.39
C ARG A 83 -14.15 -17.28 -4.19
N THR A 84 -13.20 -18.11 -3.78
CA THR A 84 -13.19 -19.50 -4.23
C THR A 84 -14.42 -20.11 -3.58
N ASN A 85 -15.47 -20.33 -4.37
CA ASN A 85 -16.54 -21.23 -3.97
C ASN A 85 -15.85 -22.58 -3.78
N LYS A 86 -15.61 -22.94 -2.51
CA LYS A 86 -15.14 -24.26 -2.14
C LYS A 86 -16.34 -25.19 -2.34
N THR A 87 -16.15 -26.15 -3.24
CA THR A 87 -17.08 -27.19 -3.67
C THR A 87 -17.71 -27.93 -2.49
#